data_AF-A0A3B4TDU5-F1
#
_entry.id   AF-A0A3B4TDU5-F1
#
_cell.length_a   1.000
_cell.length_b   1.000
_cell.length_c   1.000
_cell.angle_alpha   90.00
_cell.angle_beta   90.00
_cell.angle_gamma   90.00
#
_symmetry.space_group_name_H-M   'P 1'
#
loop_
_entity.id
_entity.type
_entity.pdbx_description
1 polymer ?
#
loop_
_entity_poly.entity_id
_entity_poly.type
_entity_poly.pdbx_seq_one_letter_code
_entity_poly.pdbx_strand_id
1 'polypeptide(L)'
;MEGDSEAATERILLEPYKYLLQLPGKQVRKKLAQAFNHWLNVPEDKLQVIIEVTEMLHNASLLIDDIEDSSKLRRGFPVAHSIYGIPSVINSANYVYFLGLEKVLTLEHPEAVQVFTRQLLELHRGQGMDIHWRDSYTCPTEQEYRNMVLQKTGGLFGLAVGLMQLFSDWKQDLKPLLDTLGLFFQIRDDYCNLHSLEYSENKSFCEDLTEGKFSFITIHAIWVRPESTQVQNILRQRTENIDIKRYCVDYLEKVGSFAYTRQTLRDLEKDAYHLIANLGGNPQLENLIKHLSEMHKKAEATAESSTAPHSSQNH
;
A
#
# COMPACT_ATOMS: atom_id res chain seq x y z
N MET A 1 39.50 -17.74 -3.88
CA MET A 1 39.47 -16.51 -4.70
C MET A 1 38.14 -16.39 -5.47
N GLU A 2 37.61 -17.45 -6.08
CA GLU A 2 36.30 -17.39 -6.76
C GLU A 2 35.11 -17.08 -5.83
N GLY A 3 34.99 -17.76 -4.69
CA GLY A 3 33.89 -17.50 -3.74
C GLY A 3 33.90 -16.10 -3.08
N ASP A 4 35.06 -15.44 -3.05
CA ASP A 4 35.19 -14.06 -2.52
C ASP A 4 34.72 -13.02 -3.55
N SER A 5 34.88 -13.33 -4.85
CA SER A 5 34.40 -12.51 -5.97
C SER A 5 32.88 -12.61 -6.15
N GLU A 6 32.31 -13.79 -5.95
CA GLU A 6 30.87 -14.02 -6.06
C GLU A 6 30.11 -13.34 -4.91
N ALA A 7 30.61 -13.48 -3.67
CA ALA A 7 30.06 -12.77 -2.50
C ALA A 7 30.17 -11.24 -2.64
N ALA A 8 31.26 -10.74 -3.23
CA ALA A 8 31.40 -9.32 -3.52
C ALA A 8 30.39 -8.84 -4.58
N THR A 9 30.10 -9.66 -5.58
CA THR A 9 29.11 -9.37 -6.63
C THR A 9 27.70 -9.31 -6.05
N GLU A 10 27.30 -10.32 -5.28
CA GLU A 10 26.01 -10.34 -4.58
C GLU A 10 25.81 -9.13 -3.68
N ARG A 11 26.88 -8.70 -2.99
CA ARG A 11 26.83 -7.49 -2.16
C ARG A 11 26.51 -6.24 -2.99
N ILE A 12 27.11 -6.08 -4.16
CA ILE A 12 26.88 -4.93 -5.05
C ILE A 12 25.44 -4.96 -5.59
N LEU A 13 24.99 -6.11 -6.08
CA LEU A 13 23.66 -6.25 -6.68
C LEU A 13 22.52 -6.01 -5.68
N LEU A 14 22.73 -6.36 -4.41
CA LEU A 14 21.74 -6.21 -3.34
C LEU A 14 21.90 -4.93 -2.51
N GLU A 15 22.86 -4.06 -2.81
CA GLU A 15 23.10 -2.87 -2.00
C GLU A 15 21.87 -1.93 -1.93
N PRO A 16 21.19 -1.60 -3.05
CA PRO A 16 19.97 -0.78 -2.99
C PRO A 16 18.84 -1.43 -2.19
N TYR A 17 18.71 -2.75 -2.29
CA TYR A 17 17.72 -3.51 -1.52
C TYR A 17 18.05 -3.51 -0.02
N LYS A 18 19.31 -3.73 0.35
CA LYS A 18 19.77 -3.68 1.75
C LYS A 18 19.62 -2.28 2.34
N TYR A 19 19.84 -1.23 1.55
CA TYR A 19 19.58 0.15 1.96
C TYR A 19 18.12 0.32 2.42
N LEU A 20 17.15 -0.12 1.61
CA LEU A 20 15.73 -0.03 1.96
C LEU A 20 15.39 -0.82 3.24
N LEU A 21 16.02 -1.98 3.45
CA LEU A 21 15.80 -2.81 4.65
C LEU A 21 16.31 -2.17 5.95
N GLN A 22 17.30 -1.28 5.89
CA GLN A 22 17.79 -0.55 7.06
C GLN A 22 16.78 0.50 7.56
N LEU A 23 15.83 0.89 6.72
CA LEU A 23 14.83 1.90 7.06
C LEU A 23 13.74 1.29 7.95
N PRO A 24 13.38 1.89 9.08
CA PRO A 24 12.40 1.33 10.02
C PRO A 24 11.00 1.20 9.37
N GLY A 25 10.50 -0.03 9.24
CA GLY A 25 9.18 -0.34 8.70
C GLY A 25 8.20 -0.86 9.75
N LYS A 26 6.88 -0.72 9.51
CA LYS A 26 5.81 -1.14 10.46
C LYS A 26 5.54 -2.67 10.50
N GLN A 27 6.27 -3.47 9.70
CA GLN A 27 6.16 -4.94 9.57
C GLN A 27 4.72 -5.48 9.50
N VAL A 28 3.82 -4.72 8.86
CA VAL A 28 2.38 -5.04 8.79
C VAL A 28 2.14 -6.40 8.13
N ARG A 29 2.90 -6.73 7.07
CA ARG A 29 2.73 -7.98 6.31
C ARG A 29 3.08 -9.21 7.13
N LYS A 30 4.15 -9.18 7.93
CA LYS A 30 4.49 -10.25 8.86
C LYS A 30 3.40 -10.48 9.90
N LYS A 31 2.90 -9.38 10.51
CA LYS A 31 1.79 -9.45 11.47
C LYS A 31 0.52 -10.01 10.82
N LEU A 32 0.25 -9.65 9.57
CA LEU A 32 -0.89 -10.15 8.81
C LEU A 32 -0.74 -11.65 8.50
N ALA A 33 0.41 -12.10 8.00
CA ALA A 33 0.68 -13.52 7.78
C ALA A 33 0.51 -14.34 9.07
N GLN A 34 1.03 -13.86 10.20
CA GLN A 34 0.84 -14.48 11.51
C GLN A 34 -0.63 -14.51 11.93
N ALA A 35 -1.37 -13.40 11.72
CA ALA A 35 -2.78 -13.35 12.01
C ALA A 35 -3.59 -14.34 11.17
N PHE A 36 -3.32 -14.48 9.87
CA PHE A 36 -3.96 -15.50 9.04
C PHE A 36 -3.55 -16.93 9.42
N ASN A 37 -2.34 -17.12 9.99
CA ASN A 37 -1.91 -18.42 10.47
C ASN A 37 -2.74 -18.93 11.66
N HIS A 38 -3.46 -18.05 12.36
CA HIS A 38 -4.47 -18.43 13.36
C HIS A 38 -5.52 -19.41 12.80
N TRP A 39 -5.92 -19.21 11.54
CA TRP A 39 -6.86 -20.11 10.84
C TRP A 39 -6.13 -21.19 10.05
N LEU A 40 -5.05 -20.81 9.36
CA LEU A 40 -4.41 -21.68 8.38
C LEU A 40 -3.49 -22.74 9.00
N ASN A 41 -2.96 -22.51 10.20
CA ASN A 41 -2.12 -23.47 10.94
C ASN A 41 -1.02 -24.12 10.07
N VAL A 42 -0.31 -23.30 9.31
CA VAL A 42 0.77 -23.72 8.41
C VAL A 42 1.98 -24.15 9.23
N PRO A 43 2.71 -25.22 8.84
CA PRO A 43 3.99 -25.58 9.45
C PRO A 43 4.98 -24.42 9.49
N GLU A 44 5.65 -24.23 10.63
CA GLU A 44 6.49 -23.04 10.89
C GLU A 44 7.61 -22.87 9.86
N ASP A 45 8.23 -23.96 9.41
CA ASP A 45 9.27 -23.94 8.38
C ASP A 45 8.75 -23.38 7.05
N LYS A 46 7.52 -23.74 6.66
CA LYS A 46 6.88 -23.23 5.44
C LYS A 46 6.39 -21.80 5.63
N LEU A 47 5.82 -21.47 6.79
CA LEU A 47 5.38 -20.11 7.10
C LEU A 47 6.53 -19.11 7.04
N GLN A 48 7.69 -19.45 7.59
CA GLN A 48 8.86 -18.59 7.58
C GLN A 48 9.35 -18.30 6.15
N VAL A 49 9.39 -19.31 5.28
CA VAL A 49 9.71 -19.14 3.86
C VAL A 49 8.70 -18.21 3.17
N ILE A 50 7.39 -18.39 3.42
CA ILE A 50 6.34 -17.55 2.82
C ILE A 50 6.44 -16.09 3.28
N ILE A 51 6.74 -15.87 4.57
CA ILE A 51 6.96 -14.52 5.10
C ILE A 51 8.15 -13.86 4.41
N GLU A 52 9.28 -14.57 4.31
CA GLU A 52 10.49 -14.07 3.65
C GLU A 52 10.24 -13.70 2.19
N VAL A 53 9.59 -14.58 1.41
CA VAL A 53 9.19 -14.30 0.02
C VAL A 53 8.33 -13.03 -0.05
N THR A 54 7.31 -12.94 0.80
CA THR A 54 6.38 -11.81 0.80
C THR A 54 7.09 -10.50 1.14
N GLU A 55 8.03 -10.51 2.08
CA GLU A 55 8.84 -9.34 2.44
C GLU A 55 9.83 -8.96 1.34
N MET A 56 10.47 -9.94 0.68
CA MET A 56 11.35 -9.70 -0.46
C MET A 56 10.62 -8.99 -1.59
N LEU A 57 9.48 -9.55 -2.01
CA LEU A 57 8.69 -8.99 -3.10
C LEU A 57 8.09 -7.63 -2.71
N HIS A 58 7.67 -7.44 -1.47
CA HIS A 58 7.19 -6.14 -1.01
C HIS A 58 8.26 -5.05 -1.10
N ASN A 59 9.45 -5.32 -0.58
CA ASN A 59 10.51 -4.32 -0.56
C ASN A 59 11.05 -4.08 -1.98
N ALA A 60 11.14 -5.13 -2.82
CA ALA A 60 11.46 -4.97 -4.23
C ALA A 60 10.40 -4.13 -4.97
N SER A 61 9.11 -4.34 -4.70
CA SER A 61 8.06 -3.53 -5.32
C SER A 61 8.13 -2.06 -4.89
N LEU A 62 8.48 -1.77 -3.63
CA LEU A 62 8.69 -0.38 -3.19
C LEU A 62 9.83 0.31 -3.92
N LEU A 63 10.93 -0.39 -4.23
CA LEU A 63 12.03 0.17 -5.00
C LEU A 63 11.60 0.57 -6.41
N ILE A 64 10.76 -0.26 -7.04
CA ILE A 64 10.20 0.00 -8.38
C ILE A 64 9.15 1.12 -8.32
N ASP A 65 8.19 1.04 -7.40
CA ASP A 65 7.10 2.01 -7.19
C ASP A 65 7.67 3.42 -6.94
N ASP A 66 8.66 3.57 -6.05
CA ASP A 66 9.31 4.86 -5.79
C ASP A 66 9.95 5.47 -7.06
N ILE A 67 10.41 4.64 -8.01
CA ILE A 67 10.94 5.10 -9.32
C ILE A 67 9.79 5.48 -10.26
N GLU A 68 8.80 4.59 -10.40
CA GLU A 68 7.63 4.78 -11.26
C GLU A 68 6.84 6.04 -10.88
N ASP A 69 6.86 6.40 -9.60
CA ASP A 69 6.13 7.52 -9.02
C ASP A 69 7.00 8.78 -8.88
N SER A 70 8.29 8.70 -9.22
CA SER A 70 9.26 9.78 -9.03
C SER A 70 9.29 10.31 -7.59
N SER A 71 9.10 9.40 -6.63
CA SER A 71 9.06 9.70 -5.19
C SER A 71 10.38 10.30 -4.72
N LYS A 72 10.35 11.11 -3.65
CA LYS A 72 11.56 11.74 -3.09
C LYS A 72 12.03 11.05 -1.84
N LEU A 73 11.10 10.62 -0.99
CA LEU A 73 11.39 10.05 0.32
C LEU A 73 10.66 8.73 0.53
N ARG A 74 11.33 7.81 1.24
CA ARG A 74 10.75 6.60 1.80
C ARG A 74 11.09 6.52 3.28
N ARG A 75 10.06 6.44 4.13
CA ARG A 75 10.22 6.32 5.60
C ARG A 75 11.08 7.45 6.20
N GLY A 76 11.06 8.63 5.58
CA GLY A 76 11.82 9.82 5.99
C GLY A 76 13.26 9.88 5.45
N PHE A 77 13.67 8.91 4.65
CA PHE A 77 15.01 8.85 4.04
C PHE A 77 14.92 9.01 2.52
N PRO A 78 15.99 9.44 1.85
CA PRO A 78 16.03 9.48 0.39
C PRO A 78 15.68 8.13 -0.23
N VAL A 79 14.92 8.14 -1.31
CA VAL A 79 14.64 6.92 -2.09
C VAL A 79 15.94 6.31 -2.62
N ALA A 80 15.99 4.97 -2.72
CA ALA A 80 17.22 4.28 -3.12
C ALA A 80 17.77 4.76 -4.48
N HIS A 81 16.87 5.09 -5.42
CA HIS A 81 17.27 5.51 -6.76
C HIS A 81 17.92 6.89 -6.81
N SER A 82 17.70 7.74 -5.81
CA SER A 82 18.43 9.03 -5.70
C SER A 82 19.86 8.86 -5.17
N ILE A 83 20.18 7.70 -4.58
CA ILE A 83 21.52 7.37 -4.04
C ILE A 83 22.30 6.54 -5.06
N TYR A 84 21.69 5.46 -5.55
CA TYR A 84 22.36 4.45 -6.38
C TYR A 84 22.09 4.60 -7.89
N GLY A 85 21.22 5.53 -8.26
CA GLY A 85 20.78 5.75 -9.64
C GLY A 85 19.68 4.78 -10.08
N ILE A 86 18.76 5.27 -10.91
CA ILE A 86 17.61 4.52 -11.43
C ILE A 86 18.02 3.16 -12.04
N PRO A 87 19.04 3.05 -12.93
CA PRO A 87 19.37 1.77 -13.56
C PRO A 87 19.76 0.67 -12.56
N SER A 88 20.57 1.03 -11.54
CA SER A 88 21.03 0.11 -10.51
C SER A 88 19.87 -0.41 -9.67
N VAL A 89 18.93 0.47 -9.31
CA VAL A 89 17.81 0.13 -8.45
C VAL A 89 16.77 -0.72 -9.17
N ILE A 90 16.47 -0.42 -10.45
CA ILE A 90 15.61 -1.28 -11.28
C ILE A 90 16.20 -2.69 -11.36
N ASN A 91 17.50 -2.80 -11.67
CA ASN A 91 18.16 -4.09 -11.77
C ASN A 91 18.14 -4.85 -10.43
N SER A 92 18.46 -4.16 -9.32
CA SER A 92 18.46 -4.75 -7.97
C SER A 92 17.07 -5.26 -7.57
N ALA A 93 16.03 -4.47 -7.79
CA ALA A 93 14.65 -4.86 -7.45
C ALA A 93 14.16 -6.04 -8.30
N ASN A 94 14.42 -6.02 -9.61
CA ASN A 94 14.08 -7.12 -10.51
C ASN A 94 14.85 -8.40 -10.15
N TYR A 95 16.13 -8.28 -9.77
CA TYR A 95 16.91 -9.41 -9.27
C TYR A 95 16.26 -10.05 -8.03
N VAL A 96 15.83 -9.22 -7.07
CA VAL A 96 15.13 -9.69 -5.86
C VAL A 96 13.79 -10.35 -6.18
N TYR A 97 13.06 -9.94 -7.23
CA TYR A 97 11.87 -10.68 -7.67
C TYR A 97 12.19 -12.13 -8.04
N PHE A 98 13.30 -12.37 -8.73
CA PHE A 98 13.72 -13.72 -9.12
C PHE A 98 14.33 -14.50 -7.95
N LEU A 99 15.04 -13.85 -7.02
CA LEU A 99 15.42 -14.48 -5.74
C LEU A 99 14.18 -14.88 -4.93
N GLY A 100 13.11 -14.07 -4.99
CA GLY A 100 11.82 -14.42 -4.40
C GLY A 100 11.22 -15.67 -5.05
N LEU A 101 11.28 -15.80 -6.38
CA LEU A 101 10.85 -17.00 -7.09
C LEU A 101 11.71 -18.22 -6.72
N GLU A 102 13.04 -18.08 -6.68
CA GLU A 102 13.95 -19.13 -6.25
C GLU A 102 13.60 -19.62 -4.84
N LYS A 103 13.33 -18.68 -3.94
CA LYS A 103 12.90 -18.99 -2.57
C LYS A 103 11.55 -19.72 -2.54
N VAL A 104 10.59 -19.34 -3.38
CA VAL A 104 9.31 -20.07 -3.52
C VAL A 104 9.52 -21.51 -3.95
N LEU A 105 10.48 -21.82 -4.82
CA LEU A 105 10.76 -23.20 -5.24
C LEU A 105 11.14 -24.11 -4.06
N THR A 106 11.76 -23.56 -3.01
CA THR A 106 12.11 -24.30 -1.77
C THR A 106 10.90 -24.76 -0.95
N LEU A 107 9.70 -24.25 -1.25
CA LEU A 107 8.47 -24.74 -0.64
C LEU A 107 8.12 -26.16 -1.11
N GLU A 108 8.65 -26.60 -2.26
CA GLU A 108 8.47 -27.94 -2.85
C GLU A 108 7.00 -28.33 -3.06
N HIS A 109 6.12 -27.35 -3.28
CA HIS A 109 4.72 -27.58 -3.61
C HIS A 109 4.46 -27.34 -5.11
N PRO A 110 3.81 -28.26 -5.83
CA PRO A 110 3.66 -28.18 -7.30
C PRO A 110 2.91 -26.92 -7.77
N GLU A 111 2.00 -26.39 -6.95
CA GLU A 111 1.21 -25.19 -7.27
C GLU A 111 1.86 -23.88 -6.80
N ALA A 112 2.96 -23.91 -6.03
CA ALA A 112 3.53 -22.69 -5.44
C ALA A 112 3.97 -21.67 -6.49
N VAL A 113 4.60 -22.13 -7.57
CA VAL A 113 5.02 -21.28 -8.69
C VAL A 113 3.81 -20.73 -9.46
N GLN A 114 2.73 -21.49 -9.57
CA GLN A 114 1.50 -21.02 -10.23
C GLN A 114 0.83 -19.91 -9.42
N VAL A 115 0.76 -20.07 -8.09
CA VAL A 115 0.26 -19.02 -7.18
C VAL A 115 1.15 -17.78 -7.28
N PHE A 116 2.47 -17.94 -7.19
CA PHE A 116 3.43 -16.85 -7.37
C PHE A 116 3.19 -16.10 -8.69
N THR A 117 3.22 -16.82 -9.81
CA THR A 117 3.08 -16.23 -11.14
C THR A 117 1.75 -15.49 -11.30
N ARG A 118 0.63 -16.11 -10.88
CA ARG A 118 -0.70 -15.49 -10.95
C ARG A 118 -0.74 -14.19 -10.16
N GLN A 119 -0.20 -14.17 -8.95
CA GLN A 119 -0.30 -13.01 -8.07
C GLN A 119 0.63 -11.87 -8.50
N LEU A 120 1.83 -12.16 -9.02
CA LEU A 120 2.65 -11.10 -9.62
C LEU A 120 2.04 -10.53 -10.90
N LEU A 121 1.38 -11.35 -11.73
CA LEU A 121 0.65 -10.84 -12.89
C LEU A 121 -0.50 -9.91 -12.49
N GLU A 122 -1.28 -10.26 -11.46
CA GLU A 122 -2.32 -9.36 -10.93
C GLU A 122 -1.71 -8.06 -10.38
N LEU A 123 -0.63 -8.13 -9.59
CA LEU A 123 0.05 -6.95 -9.08
C LEU A 123 0.43 -5.99 -10.20
N HIS A 124 1.05 -6.49 -11.28
CA HIS A 124 1.46 -5.67 -12.42
C HIS A 124 0.27 -5.16 -13.26
N ARG A 125 -0.83 -5.91 -13.34
CA ARG A 125 -2.08 -5.40 -13.97
C ARG A 125 -2.62 -4.20 -13.21
N GLY A 126 -2.67 -4.28 -11.88
CA GLY A 126 -3.08 -3.18 -11.02
C GLY A 126 -2.15 -1.97 -11.17
N GLN A 127 -0.84 -2.18 -11.01
CA GLN A 127 0.16 -1.11 -11.16
C GLN A 127 0.10 -0.45 -12.54
N GLY A 128 -0.02 -1.25 -13.60
CA GLY A 128 -0.10 -0.75 -14.96
C GLY A 128 -1.31 0.15 -15.21
N MET A 129 -2.47 -0.16 -14.60
CA MET A 129 -3.66 0.69 -14.72
C MET A 129 -3.52 1.98 -13.89
N ASP A 130 -2.93 1.92 -12.70
CA ASP A 130 -2.63 3.10 -11.86
C ASP A 130 -1.75 4.10 -12.63
N ILE A 131 -0.65 3.61 -13.20
CA ILE A 131 0.27 4.39 -14.05
C ILE A 131 -0.44 4.89 -15.31
N HIS A 132 -1.21 4.04 -15.99
CA HIS A 132 -1.89 4.41 -17.23
C HIS A 132 -2.86 5.56 -17.03
N TRP A 133 -3.69 5.52 -15.99
CA TRP A 133 -4.62 6.60 -15.67
C TRP A 133 -3.90 7.90 -15.37
N ARG A 134 -2.88 7.83 -14.50
CA ARG A 134 -2.03 8.98 -14.15
C ARG A 134 -1.39 9.63 -15.37
N ASP A 135 -0.78 8.83 -16.24
CA ASP A 135 0.03 9.34 -17.35
C ASP A 135 -0.81 9.70 -18.60
N SER A 136 -1.99 9.10 -18.75
CA SER A 136 -2.98 9.50 -19.76
C SER A 136 -3.90 10.64 -19.30
N TYR A 137 -3.82 11.04 -18.03
CA TYR A 137 -4.71 12.01 -17.39
C TYR A 137 -6.20 11.64 -17.45
N THR A 138 -6.48 10.33 -17.44
CA THR A 138 -7.85 9.80 -17.46
C THR A 138 -8.24 9.39 -16.05
N CYS A 139 -9.07 10.20 -15.38
CA CYS A 139 -9.56 9.86 -14.04
C CYS A 139 -10.46 8.61 -14.11
N PRO A 140 -10.16 7.54 -13.35
CA PRO A 140 -11.02 6.36 -13.29
C PRO A 140 -12.29 6.66 -12.52
N THR A 141 -13.32 5.84 -12.72
CA THR A 141 -14.45 5.72 -11.79
C THR A 141 -13.98 5.10 -10.46
N GLU A 142 -14.76 5.30 -9.39
CA GLU A 142 -14.46 4.66 -8.11
C GLU A 142 -14.43 3.13 -8.20
N GLN A 143 -15.33 2.53 -9.00
CA GLN A 143 -15.36 1.07 -9.17
C GLN A 143 -14.11 0.55 -9.89
N GLU A 144 -13.64 1.27 -10.92
CA GLU A 144 -12.39 0.94 -11.60
C GLU A 144 -11.19 1.06 -10.65
N TYR A 145 -11.13 2.13 -9.87
CA TYR A 145 -10.10 2.28 -8.82
C TYR A 145 -10.14 1.10 -7.84
N ARG A 146 -11.32 0.74 -7.32
CA ARG A 146 -11.46 -0.40 -6.40
C ARG A 146 -10.95 -1.69 -7.02
N ASN A 147 -11.31 -1.96 -8.28
CA ASN A 147 -10.84 -3.14 -9.00
C ASN A 147 -9.30 -3.13 -9.16
N MET A 148 -8.72 -1.98 -9.53
CA MET A 148 -7.26 -1.83 -9.63
C MET A 148 -6.57 -2.09 -8.28
N VAL A 149 -7.11 -1.57 -7.18
CA VAL A 149 -6.57 -1.79 -5.83
C VAL A 149 -6.59 -3.26 -5.42
N LEU A 150 -7.67 -3.99 -5.77
CA LEU A 150 -7.74 -5.43 -5.53
C LEU A 150 -6.63 -6.20 -6.28
N GLN A 151 -6.19 -5.69 -7.43
CA GLN A 151 -5.07 -6.27 -8.18
C GLN A 151 -3.72 -5.86 -7.59
N LYS A 152 -3.46 -4.56 -7.39
CA LYS A 152 -2.19 -4.00 -6.90
C LYS A 152 -1.89 -4.43 -5.45
N THR A 153 -2.79 -4.13 -4.53
CA THR A 153 -2.58 -4.35 -3.09
C THR A 153 -3.09 -5.72 -2.64
N GLY A 154 -4.21 -6.17 -3.21
CA GLY A 154 -4.72 -7.53 -2.97
C GLY A 154 -3.82 -8.63 -3.53
N GLY A 155 -3.06 -8.36 -4.61
CA GLY A 155 -2.14 -9.34 -5.21
C GLY A 155 -1.08 -9.86 -4.23
N LEU A 156 -0.44 -8.96 -3.45
CA LEU A 156 0.63 -9.37 -2.53
C LEU A 156 0.09 -10.02 -1.24
N PHE A 157 -1.06 -9.57 -0.72
CA PHE A 157 -1.73 -10.28 0.39
C PHE A 157 -2.24 -11.65 -0.06
N GLY A 158 -2.81 -11.72 -1.27
CA GLY A 158 -3.25 -12.95 -1.89
C GLY A 158 -2.10 -13.90 -2.21
N LEU A 159 -0.87 -13.41 -2.42
CA LEU A 159 0.32 -14.25 -2.54
C LEU A 159 0.63 -14.94 -1.21
N ALA A 160 0.77 -14.17 -0.13
CA ALA A 160 1.09 -14.72 1.18
C ALA A 160 0.05 -15.75 1.62
N VAL A 161 -1.23 -15.37 1.62
CA VAL A 161 -2.32 -16.26 2.04
C VAL A 161 -2.53 -17.41 1.06
N GLY A 162 -2.41 -17.16 -0.25
CA GLY A 162 -2.53 -18.21 -1.26
C GLY A 162 -1.44 -19.29 -1.12
N LEU A 163 -0.19 -18.90 -0.83
CA LEU A 163 0.87 -19.86 -0.53
C LEU A 163 0.61 -20.59 0.80
N MET A 164 0.13 -19.90 1.83
CA MET A 164 -0.21 -20.52 3.11
C MET A 164 -1.32 -21.58 2.96
N GLN A 165 -2.33 -21.32 2.14
CA GLN A 165 -3.43 -22.25 1.89
C GLN A 165 -2.98 -23.57 1.24
N LEU A 166 -1.86 -23.59 0.51
CA LEU A 166 -1.31 -24.83 -0.06
C LEU A 166 -0.86 -25.83 1.02
N PHE A 167 -0.53 -25.33 2.21
CA PHE A 167 -0.02 -26.11 3.34
C PHE A 167 -1.04 -26.16 4.49
N SER A 168 -2.30 -25.90 4.21
CA SER A 168 -3.38 -25.81 5.19
C SER A 168 -4.56 -26.71 4.84
N ASP A 169 -5.17 -27.28 5.87
CA ASP A 169 -6.45 -27.99 5.77
C ASP A 169 -7.65 -27.04 5.73
N TRP A 170 -7.45 -25.74 5.99
CA TRP A 170 -8.51 -24.74 5.97
C TRP A 170 -9.01 -24.49 4.53
N LYS A 171 -10.27 -24.84 4.26
CA LYS A 171 -10.88 -24.73 2.92
C LYS A 171 -11.85 -23.57 2.73
N GLN A 172 -12.11 -22.75 3.76
CA GLN A 172 -13.02 -21.62 3.60
C GLN A 172 -12.35 -20.54 2.73
N ASP A 173 -13.17 -19.84 1.94
CA ASP A 173 -12.70 -18.77 1.09
C ASP A 173 -12.34 -17.53 1.91
N LEU A 174 -11.06 -17.14 1.86
CA LEU A 174 -10.52 -15.96 2.52
C LEU A 174 -10.50 -14.73 1.59
N LYS A 175 -10.82 -14.89 0.31
CA LYS A 175 -10.71 -13.84 -0.69
C LYS A 175 -11.58 -12.60 -0.34
N PRO A 176 -12.84 -12.71 0.09
CA PRO A 176 -13.63 -11.52 0.44
C PRO A 176 -13.00 -10.68 1.55
N LEU A 177 -12.39 -11.34 2.55
CA LEU A 177 -11.67 -10.66 3.62
C LEU A 177 -10.38 -10.01 3.11
N LEU A 178 -9.61 -10.72 2.27
CA LEU A 178 -8.39 -10.17 1.65
C LEU A 178 -8.70 -8.96 0.77
N ASP A 179 -9.77 -9.02 -0.02
CA ASP A 179 -10.23 -7.92 -0.87
C ASP A 179 -10.60 -6.70 -0.01
N THR A 180 -11.37 -6.91 1.06
CA THR A 180 -11.77 -5.86 2.01
C THR A 180 -10.56 -5.22 2.68
N LEU A 181 -9.59 -6.03 3.14
CA LEU A 181 -8.35 -5.54 3.72
C LEU A 181 -7.51 -4.78 2.69
N GLY A 182 -7.37 -5.29 1.46
CA GLY A 182 -6.63 -4.64 0.39
C GLY A 182 -7.15 -3.23 0.10
N LEU A 183 -8.47 -3.09 -0.02
CA LEU A 183 -9.14 -1.79 -0.16
C LEU A 183 -8.90 -0.88 1.06
N PHE A 184 -9.09 -1.42 2.27
CA PHE A 184 -8.88 -0.66 3.51
C PHE A 184 -7.45 -0.13 3.60
N PHE A 185 -6.44 -0.96 3.31
CA PHE A 185 -5.03 -0.56 3.36
C PHE A 185 -4.69 0.52 2.35
N GLN A 186 -5.16 0.40 1.10
CA GLN A 186 -4.83 1.37 0.05
C GLN A 186 -5.56 2.70 0.27
N ILE A 187 -6.87 2.68 0.53
CA ILE A 187 -7.66 3.91 0.76
C ILE A 187 -7.12 4.64 1.99
N ARG A 188 -6.65 3.90 3.01
CA ARG A 188 -5.99 4.47 4.18
C ARG A 188 -4.63 5.09 3.82
N ASP A 189 -3.83 4.48 2.95
CA ASP A 189 -2.55 5.05 2.48
C ASP A 189 -2.79 6.37 1.74
N ASP A 190 -3.75 6.38 0.81
CA ASP A 190 -4.19 7.56 0.06
C ASP A 190 -4.67 8.68 1.01
N TYR A 191 -5.46 8.34 2.04
CA TYR A 191 -5.88 9.29 3.09
C TYR A 191 -4.70 9.84 3.88
N CYS A 192 -3.77 8.99 4.29
CA CYS A 192 -2.62 9.42 5.07
C CYS A 192 -1.69 10.31 4.26
N ASN A 193 -1.52 10.07 2.96
CA ASN A 193 -0.65 10.88 2.10
C ASN A 193 -1.07 12.35 2.08
N LEU A 194 -2.38 12.63 2.07
CA LEU A 194 -2.92 13.99 1.93
C LEU A 194 -3.27 14.67 3.27
N HIS A 195 -3.46 13.91 4.36
CA HIS A 195 -3.93 14.45 5.63
C HIS A 195 -2.93 14.34 6.80
N SER A 196 -1.97 13.41 6.76
CA SER A 196 -1.14 13.12 7.94
C SER A 196 0.20 13.86 7.95
N LEU A 197 0.48 14.54 9.07
CA LEU A 197 1.77 15.17 9.37
C LEU A 197 2.90 14.12 9.43
N GLU A 198 2.68 12.98 10.09
CA GLU A 198 3.64 11.86 10.16
C GLU A 198 3.94 11.31 8.75
N TYR A 199 2.96 11.27 7.85
CA TYR A 199 3.20 10.86 6.46
C TYR A 199 4.00 11.90 5.69
N SER A 200 3.74 13.18 5.93
CA SER A 200 4.51 14.28 5.32
C SER A 200 5.99 14.19 5.70
N GLU A 201 6.31 13.75 6.92
CA GLU A 201 7.69 13.48 7.36
C GLU A 201 8.29 12.23 6.67
N ASN A 202 7.46 11.23 6.34
CA ASN A 202 7.92 9.95 5.79
C ASN A 202 8.06 9.90 4.25
N LYS A 203 7.20 10.62 3.52
CA LYS A 203 7.08 10.57 2.05
C LYS A 203 7.20 11.95 1.37
N SER A 204 7.30 13.05 2.13
CA SER A 204 7.10 14.45 1.71
C SER A 204 5.62 14.90 1.70
N PHE A 205 5.39 16.21 1.81
CA PHE A 205 4.05 16.78 1.94
C PHE A 205 3.22 16.55 0.68
N CYS A 206 2.10 15.82 0.80
CA CYS A 206 1.17 15.47 -0.29
C CYS A 206 1.89 14.98 -1.55
N GLU A 207 2.72 13.94 -1.41
CA GLU A 207 3.50 13.36 -2.51
C GLU A 207 2.59 12.88 -3.67
N ASP A 208 1.41 12.33 -3.37
CA ASP A 208 0.46 11.85 -4.40
C ASP A 208 0.05 12.98 -5.37
N LEU A 209 0.04 14.25 -4.91
CA LEU A 209 -0.25 15.41 -5.77
C LEU A 209 0.94 15.76 -6.69
N THR A 210 2.18 15.53 -6.25
CA THR A 210 3.37 15.67 -7.09
C THR A 210 3.47 14.52 -8.08
N GLU A 211 3.15 13.31 -7.64
CA GLU A 211 3.06 12.15 -8.51
C GLU A 211 2.01 12.38 -9.61
N GLY A 212 0.91 13.06 -9.28
CA GLY A 212 -0.24 13.26 -10.18
C GLY A 212 -1.23 12.11 -10.13
N LYS A 213 -1.15 11.27 -9.08
CA LYS A 213 -1.96 10.07 -8.89
C LYS A 213 -3.43 10.39 -8.70
N PHE A 214 -4.29 9.56 -9.28
CA PHE A 214 -5.71 9.55 -8.98
C PHE A 214 -5.97 8.69 -7.72
N SER A 215 -5.71 9.26 -6.54
CA SER A 215 -6.04 8.65 -5.25
C SER A 215 -7.55 8.68 -4.97
N PHE A 216 -8.04 7.85 -4.04
CA PHE A 216 -9.47 7.75 -3.71
C PHE A 216 -10.14 9.12 -3.45
N ILE A 217 -9.43 10.02 -2.75
CA ILE A 217 -9.93 11.35 -2.35
C ILE A 217 -10.03 12.28 -3.56
N THR A 218 -9.04 12.22 -4.45
CA THR A 218 -9.01 13.06 -5.67
C THR A 218 -10.04 12.59 -6.69
N ILE A 219 -10.23 11.26 -6.83
CA ILE A 219 -11.29 10.67 -7.65
C ILE A 219 -12.65 11.17 -7.18
N HIS A 220 -12.97 11.06 -5.89
CA HIS A 220 -14.24 11.55 -5.36
C HIS A 220 -14.45 13.04 -5.67
N ALA A 221 -13.42 13.88 -5.44
CA ALA A 221 -13.51 15.32 -5.71
C ALA A 221 -13.81 15.66 -7.17
N ILE A 222 -13.18 14.93 -8.10
CA ILE A 222 -13.37 15.10 -9.55
C ILE A 222 -14.80 14.72 -9.95
N TRP A 223 -15.30 13.58 -9.46
CA TRP A 223 -16.62 13.08 -9.84
C TRP A 223 -17.78 13.81 -9.17
N VAL A 224 -17.61 14.34 -7.95
CA VAL A 224 -18.66 15.09 -7.24
C VAL A 224 -18.77 16.55 -7.69
N ARG A 225 -17.71 17.08 -8.34
CA ARG A 225 -17.67 18.43 -8.92
C ARG A 225 -17.23 18.41 -10.39
N PRO A 226 -18.00 17.77 -11.30
CA PRO A 226 -17.62 17.63 -12.71
C PRO A 226 -17.50 18.97 -13.44
N GLU A 227 -18.10 20.04 -12.92
CA GLU A 227 -17.98 21.40 -13.42
C GLU A 227 -16.60 22.03 -13.18
N SER A 228 -15.80 21.45 -12.27
CA SER A 228 -14.46 21.93 -11.91
C SER A 228 -13.39 20.99 -12.42
N THR A 229 -12.41 21.53 -13.15
CA THR A 229 -11.23 20.78 -13.60
C THR A 229 -10.00 21.03 -12.73
N GLN A 230 -10.19 21.66 -11.56
CA GLN A 230 -9.11 22.16 -10.73
C GLN A 230 -8.17 21.04 -10.25
N VAL A 231 -8.74 19.94 -9.74
CA VAL A 231 -7.95 18.81 -9.22
C VAL A 231 -7.18 18.15 -10.36
N GLN A 232 -7.80 17.86 -11.51
CA GLN A 232 -7.09 17.27 -12.65
C GLN A 232 -5.94 18.17 -13.14
N ASN A 233 -6.16 19.48 -13.20
CA ASN A 233 -5.13 20.42 -13.63
C ASN A 233 -3.93 20.46 -12.67
N ILE A 234 -4.17 20.40 -11.36
CA ILE A 234 -3.10 20.35 -10.36
C ILE A 234 -2.32 19.03 -10.47
N LEU A 235 -3.01 17.89 -10.56
CA LEU A 235 -2.36 16.58 -10.73
C LEU A 235 -1.49 16.55 -12.00
N ARG A 236 -1.99 17.12 -13.10
CA ARG A 236 -1.25 17.21 -14.37
C ARG A 236 0.02 18.07 -14.29
N GLN A 237 0.06 19.06 -13.39
CA GLN A 237 1.24 19.90 -13.22
C GLN A 237 2.41 19.17 -12.54
N ARG A 238 2.15 18.05 -11.83
CA ARG A 238 3.16 17.34 -11.03
C ARG A 238 3.99 18.28 -10.15
N THR A 239 3.30 19.23 -9.53
CA THR A 239 3.94 20.37 -8.88
C THR A 239 4.58 19.97 -7.55
N GLU A 240 5.75 20.54 -7.27
CA GLU A 240 6.38 20.48 -5.94
C GLU A 240 6.01 21.71 -5.08
N ASN A 241 5.24 22.67 -5.62
CA ASN A 241 4.87 23.89 -4.92
C ASN A 241 3.89 23.60 -3.77
N ILE A 242 4.31 23.92 -2.54
CA ILE A 242 3.56 23.66 -1.31
C ILE A 242 2.24 24.42 -1.26
N ASP A 243 2.19 25.66 -1.76
CA ASP A 243 0.97 26.47 -1.73
C ASP A 243 -0.10 25.91 -2.67
N ILE A 244 0.30 25.41 -3.85
CA ILE A 244 -0.63 24.73 -4.78
C ILE A 244 -1.16 23.43 -4.15
N LYS A 245 -0.30 22.67 -3.46
CA LYS A 245 -0.71 21.45 -2.74
C LYS A 245 -1.70 21.76 -1.62
N ARG A 246 -1.41 22.78 -0.78
CA ARG A 246 -2.33 23.24 0.28
C ARG A 246 -3.66 23.68 -0.29
N TYR A 247 -3.64 24.47 -1.36
CA TYR A 247 -4.84 24.91 -2.06
C TYR A 247 -5.69 23.72 -2.57
N CYS A 248 -5.04 22.67 -3.10
CA CYS A 248 -5.72 21.44 -3.48
C CYS A 248 -6.35 20.75 -2.27
N VAL A 249 -5.61 20.54 -1.19
CA VAL A 249 -6.09 19.91 0.05
C VAL A 249 -7.29 20.67 0.63
N ASP A 250 -7.22 21.99 0.72
CA ASP A 250 -8.33 22.82 1.20
C ASP A 250 -9.58 22.68 0.33
N TYR A 251 -9.40 22.53 -0.99
CA TYR A 251 -10.50 22.26 -1.91
C TYR A 251 -11.10 20.87 -1.67
N LEU A 252 -10.27 19.82 -1.51
CA LEU A 252 -10.71 18.45 -1.21
C LEU A 252 -11.54 18.38 0.10
N GLU A 253 -11.16 19.16 1.12
CA GLU A 253 -11.93 19.29 2.37
C GLU A 253 -13.28 19.97 2.12
N LYS A 254 -13.31 21.11 1.42
CA LYS A 254 -14.55 21.87 1.12
C LYS A 254 -15.59 21.07 0.35
N VAL A 255 -15.15 20.17 -0.54
CA VAL A 255 -16.05 19.30 -1.32
C VAL A 255 -16.41 18.00 -0.60
N GLY A 256 -15.91 17.81 0.63
CA GLY A 256 -16.26 16.68 1.49
C GLY A 256 -15.54 15.37 1.17
N SER A 257 -14.48 15.39 0.35
CA SER A 257 -13.79 14.16 -0.07
C SER A 257 -13.11 13.42 1.08
N PHE A 258 -12.52 14.15 2.03
CA PHE A 258 -11.94 13.53 3.23
C PHE A 258 -13.02 12.89 4.12
N ALA A 259 -14.17 13.55 4.31
CA ALA A 259 -15.29 12.98 5.06
C ALA A 259 -15.83 11.71 4.40
N TYR A 260 -16.01 11.73 3.06
CA TYR A 260 -16.41 10.57 2.28
C TYR A 260 -15.42 9.39 2.43
N THR A 261 -14.12 9.69 2.39
CA THR A 261 -13.06 8.69 2.55
C THR A 261 -13.05 8.08 3.95
N ARG A 262 -13.23 8.90 5.00
CA ARG A 262 -13.35 8.40 6.38
C ARG A 262 -14.56 7.50 6.56
N GLN A 263 -15.71 7.87 6.01
CA GLN A 263 -16.90 7.02 6.05
C GLN A 263 -16.65 5.68 5.34
N THR A 264 -16.03 5.71 4.16
CA THR A 264 -15.66 4.49 3.43
C THR A 264 -14.71 3.59 4.23
N LEU A 265 -13.72 4.15 4.92
CA LEU A 265 -12.81 3.39 5.78
C LEU A 265 -13.52 2.76 6.99
N ARG A 266 -14.51 3.45 7.58
CA ARG A 266 -15.34 2.91 8.67
C ARG A 266 -16.21 1.74 8.18
N ASP A 267 -16.78 1.86 6.99
CA ASP A 267 -17.60 0.80 6.39
C ASP A 267 -16.74 -0.43 6.08
N LEU A 268 -15.57 -0.25 5.47
CA LEU A 268 -14.60 -1.33 5.23
C LEU A 268 -14.09 -1.98 6.54
N GLU A 269 -13.85 -1.19 7.58
CA GLU A 269 -13.48 -1.71 8.92
C GLU A 269 -14.60 -2.59 9.49
N LYS A 270 -15.85 -2.13 9.40
CA LYS A 270 -17.02 -2.88 9.87
C LYS A 270 -17.21 -4.18 9.07
N ASP A 271 -17.09 -4.12 7.75
CA ASP A 271 -17.19 -5.29 6.88
C ASP A 271 -16.08 -6.31 7.20
N ALA A 272 -14.85 -5.85 7.43
CA ALA A 272 -13.76 -6.71 7.84
C ALA A 272 -14.06 -7.43 9.17
N TYR A 273 -14.58 -6.71 10.18
CA TYR A 273 -14.99 -7.34 11.45
C TYR A 273 -16.13 -8.37 11.28
N HIS A 274 -17.13 -8.07 10.43
CA HIS A 274 -18.19 -9.03 10.14
C HIS A 274 -17.65 -10.30 9.45
N LEU A 275 -16.76 -10.14 8.46
CA LEU A 275 -16.13 -11.27 7.77
C LEU A 275 -15.27 -12.11 8.73
N ILE A 276 -14.50 -11.47 9.61
CA ILE A 276 -13.71 -12.16 10.64
C ILE A 276 -14.61 -12.95 11.59
N ALA A 277 -15.70 -12.36 12.07
CA ALA A 277 -16.65 -13.03 12.95
C ALA A 277 -17.28 -14.26 12.27
N ASN A 278 -17.64 -14.15 10.98
CA ASN A 278 -18.19 -15.26 10.20
C ASN A 278 -17.20 -16.41 10.01
N LEU A 279 -15.90 -16.12 10.00
CA LEU A 279 -14.82 -17.12 9.95
C LEU A 279 -14.47 -17.72 11.33
N GLY A 280 -15.23 -17.39 12.38
CA GLY A 280 -15.03 -17.89 13.74
C GLY A 280 -14.19 -16.98 14.65
N GLY A 281 -13.91 -15.75 14.22
CA GLY A 281 -13.13 -14.76 14.97
C GLY A 281 -11.62 -14.89 14.74
N ASN A 282 -10.91 -13.78 14.95
CA ASN A 282 -9.44 -13.75 14.88
C ASN A 282 -8.89 -12.54 15.66
N PRO A 283 -8.56 -12.73 16.95
CA PRO A 283 -8.14 -11.62 17.82
C PRO A 283 -6.89 -10.89 17.32
N GLN A 284 -5.98 -11.59 16.63
CA GLN A 284 -4.76 -10.97 16.10
C GLN A 284 -5.08 -10.02 14.94
N LEU A 285 -5.93 -10.46 14.01
CA LEU A 285 -6.34 -9.65 12.88
C LEU A 285 -7.22 -8.47 13.30
N GLU A 286 -8.14 -8.70 14.25
CA GLU A 286 -9.00 -7.65 14.79
C GLU A 286 -8.20 -6.52 15.45
N ASN A 287 -7.17 -6.89 16.23
CA ASN A 287 -6.27 -5.92 16.86
C ASN A 287 -5.42 -5.17 15.84
N LEU A 288 -4.97 -5.84 14.76
CA LEU A 288 -4.24 -5.19 13.69
C LEU A 288 -5.10 -4.14 12.98
N ILE A 289 -6.34 -4.49 12.62
CA ILE A 289 -7.30 -3.55 12.01
C ILE A 289 -7.56 -2.37 12.96
N LYS A 290 -7.84 -2.64 14.23
CA LYS A 290 -8.09 -1.61 15.24
C LYS A 290 -6.94 -0.61 15.32
N HIS A 291 -5.71 -1.11 15.42
CA HIS A 291 -4.51 -0.27 15.49
C HIS A 291 -4.35 0.62 14.24
N LEU A 292 -4.66 0.08 13.06
CA LEU A 292 -4.59 0.84 11.81
C LEU A 292 -5.68 1.89 11.70
N SER A 293 -6.86 1.63 12.28
CA SER A 293 -8.01 2.53 12.29
C SER A 293 -7.87 3.73 13.24
N GLU A 294 -7.07 3.63 14.30
CA GLU A 294 -6.89 4.73 15.27
C GLU A 294 -6.42 6.04 14.61
N MET A 295 -5.75 5.97 13.48
CA MET A 295 -5.24 7.16 12.78
C MET A 295 -6.33 8.03 12.14
N HIS A 296 -7.33 7.42 11.48
CA HIS A 296 -8.42 8.21 10.87
C HIS A 296 -9.44 8.66 11.91
N LYS A 297 -9.56 7.95 13.04
CA LYS A 297 -10.40 8.34 14.19
C LYS A 297 -9.84 9.52 14.97
N LYS A 298 -8.51 9.61 15.14
CA LYS A 298 -7.85 10.77 15.76
C LYS A 298 -8.01 12.05 14.94
N ALA A 299 -7.97 11.96 13.61
CA ALA A 299 -8.18 13.09 12.72
C ALA A 299 -9.57 13.74 12.85
N GLU A 300 -10.61 12.94 13.15
CA GLU A 300 -11.96 13.45 13.40
C GLU A 300 -12.06 14.19 14.72
N ALA A 301 -11.44 13.69 15.79
CA ALA A 301 -11.43 14.41 17.07
C ALA A 301 -10.82 15.82 16.94
N THR A 302 -9.84 15.99 16.06
CA THR A 302 -9.28 17.32 15.72
C THR A 302 -10.18 18.15 14.81
N ALA A 303 -10.91 17.54 13.88
CA ALA A 303 -11.84 18.23 12.98
C ALA A 303 -13.16 18.65 13.68
N GLU A 304 -13.67 17.83 14.60
CA GLU A 304 -14.84 18.13 15.42
C GLU A 304 -14.52 19.19 16.49
N SER A 305 -13.28 19.24 16.98
CA SER A 305 -12.84 20.31 17.90
C SER A 305 -12.54 21.64 17.21
N SER A 306 -12.17 21.64 15.92
CA SER A 306 -11.98 22.87 15.12
C SER A 306 -13.28 23.44 14.53
N THR A 307 -14.36 22.66 14.53
CA THR A 307 -15.70 23.08 14.07
C THR A 307 -16.65 23.48 15.21
N ALA A 308 -16.19 23.42 16.47
CA ALA A 308 -16.94 23.95 17.60
C ALA A 308 -17.03 25.49 17.51
N PRO A 309 -18.23 26.09 17.47
CA PRO A 309 -18.35 27.54 17.42
C PRO A 309 -17.77 28.13 18.70
N HIS A 310 -16.89 29.12 18.57
CA HIS A 310 -16.56 30.02 19.66
C HIS A 310 -17.87 30.64 20.17
N SER A 311 -18.42 30.02 21.22
CA SER A 311 -19.49 30.61 21.99
C SER A 311 -18.92 31.87 22.62
N SER A 312 -19.42 32.99 22.12
CA SER A 312 -19.21 34.30 22.70
C SER A 312 -19.57 34.24 24.18
N GLN A 313 -18.59 34.48 25.06
CA GLN A 313 -18.88 34.94 26.40
C GLN A 313 -18.44 36.40 26.49
N ASN A 314 -19.47 37.25 26.48
CA ASN A 314 -19.43 38.61 26.96
C ASN A 314 -18.81 38.65 28.37
N HIS A 315 -17.80 39.51 28.56
CA HIS A 315 -17.82 40.55 29.58
C HIS A 315 -16.88 41.69 29.17
#